data_AF-A0A210QF36-F1
#
_entry.id   AF-A0A210QF36-F1
#
_cell.length_a   1.000
_cell.length_b   1.000
_cell.length_c   1.000
_cell.angle_alpha   90.00
_cell.angle_beta   90.00
_cell.angle_gamma   90.00
#
_symmetry.space_group_name_H-M   'P 1'
#
loop_
_entity.id
_entity.type
_entity.pdbx_description
1 polymer ?
#
loop_
_entity_poly.entity_id
_entity_poly.type
_entity_poly.pdbx_seq_one_letter_code
_entity_poly.pdbx_strand_id
1 'polypeptide(L)'
;MFQNQGQGGQQTSLERRYGFFRCLSCKGEWQSSHVYCIKGTTTVYYKQDCKNCKTACNPYKVEDVKCPMCGKPAKECQGMCDHPDDD
;
A
#
# COMPACT_ATOMS: atom_id res chain seq x y z
N MET A 1 -13.30 26.04 0.27
CA MET A 1 -12.97 25.70 -1.12
C MET A 1 -11.45 25.69 -1.23
N PHE A 2 -10.83 24.51 -1.27
CA PHE A 2 -9.43 24.33 -1.65
C PHE A 2 -9.37 23.19 -2.66
N GLN A 3 -8.68 23.48 -3.76
CA GLN A 3 -8.66 22.76 -5.02
C GLN A 3 -7.89 21.43 -4.87
N ASN A 4 -8.26 20.39 -5.63
CA ASN A 4 -7.37 19.99 -6.72
C ASN A 4 -7.99 19.06 -7.75
N GLN A 5 -7.67 19.41 -8.99
CA GLN A 5 -7.91 18.76 -10.26
C GLN A 5 -7.26 17.36 -10.32
N GLY A 6 -7.75 16.48 -11.18
CA GLY A 6 -6.84 15.55 -11.88
C GLY A 6 -7.35 14.19 -12.30
N GLN A 7 -7.87 14.14 -13.54
CA GLN A 7 -7.59 13.12 -14.54
C GLN A 7 -8.34 11.77 -14.47
N GLY A 8 -9.29 11.62 -15.39
CA GLY A 8 -9.65 10.32 -15.93
C GLY A 8 -8.43 9.69 -16.61
N GLY A 9 -7.99 8.56 -16.09
CA GLY A 9 -7.03 7.65 -16.70
C GLY A 9 -7.62 6.25 -16.57
N GLN A 10 -7.37 5.41 -17.56
CA GLN A 10 -7.76 3.99 -17.60
C GLN A 10 -7.79 3.38 -16.19
N GLN A 11 -8.87 2.65 -15.88
CA GLN A 11 -9.01 1.84 -14.66
C GLN A 11 -7.91 0.77 -14.63
N THR A 12 -6.67 1.20 -14.39
CA THR A 12 -5.55 0.30 -14.11
C THR A 12 -5.92 -0.35 -12.81
N SER A 13 -6.24 -1.64 -12.86
CA SER A 13 -6.52 -2.40 -11.65
C SER A 13 -5.29 -2.28 -10.75
N LEU A 14 -5.45 -1.75 -9.54
CA LEU A 14 -4.38 -1.63 -8.55
C LEU A 14 -4.52 -2.77 -7.54
N GLU A 15 -3.42 -3.44 -7.24
CA GLU A 15 -3.35 -4.48 -6.22
C GLU A 15 -2.80 -3.88 -4.92
N ARG A 16 -3.59 -3.94 -3.84
CA ARG A 16 -3.15 -3.52 -2.51
C ARG A 16 -2.09 -4.50 -1.99
N ARG A 17 -0.95 -3.97 -1.55
CA ARG A 17 0.19 -4.70 -0.99
C ARG A 17 0.65 -4.07 0.32
N TYR A 18 1.38 -4.86 1.10
CA TYR A 18 2.06 -4.41 2.30
C TYR A 18 3.49 -4.03 1.93
N GLY A 19 3.89 -2.79 2.17
CA GLY A 19 5.22 -2.29 1.83
C GLY A 19 6.07 -1.96 3.05
N PHE A 20 7.37 -2.17 2.90
CA PHE A 20 8.40 -1.81 3.86
C PHE A 20 9.24 -0.68 3.28
N PHE A 21 9.41 0.38 4.05
CA PHE A 21 10.09 1.59 3.62
C PHE A 21 11.26 1.88 4.54
N ARG A 22 12.31 2.44 3.95
CA ARG A 22 13.48 2.96 4.66
C ARG A 22 13.86 4.29 4.04
N CYS A 23 13.80 5.36 4.82
CA CYS A 23 14.23 6.66 4.36
C CYS A 23 15.75 6.67 4.26
N LEU A 24 16.30 7.00 3.08
CA LEU A 24 17.75 7.08 2.91
C LEU A 24 18.37 8.29 3.62
N SER A 25 17.58 9.33 3.89
CA SER A 25 18.03 10.57 4.53
C SER A 25 18.14 10.43 6.06
N CYS A 26 17.04 10.13 6.76
CA CYS A 26 17.04 9.98 8.23
C CYS A 26 17.19 8.54 8.73
N LYS A 27 17.29 7.55 7.83
CA LYS A 27 17.32 6.11 8.16
C LYS A 27 16.08 5.59 8.90
N GLY A 28 15.00 6.39 8.99
CA GLY A 28 13.74 5.95 9.56
C GLY A 28 13.10 4.83 8.74
N GLU A 29 12.56 3.84 9.44
CA GLU A 29 11.92 2.67 8.85
C GLU A 29 10.44 2.64 9.22
N TRP A 30 9.59 2.26 8.26
CA TRP A 30 8.16 2.08 8.53
C TRP A 30 7.57 1.06 7.59
N GLN A 31 6.38 0.61 7.95
CA GLN A 31 5.60 -0.36 7.20
C GLN A 31 4.21 0.22 6.93
N SER A 32 3.61 -0.16 5.81
CA SER A 32 2.29 0.36 5.42
C SER A 32 1.52 -0.63 4.56
N SER A 33 0.25 -0.85 4.88
CA SER A 33 -0.71 -1.59 4.05
C SER A 33 -1.30 -0.75 2.91
N HIS A 34 -0.97 0.55 2.87
CA HIS A 34 -1.41 1.49 1.84
C HIS A 34 -0.38 1.60 0.70
N VAL A 35 0.05 0.45 0.18
CA VAL A 35 0.89 0.37 -1.02
C VAL A 35 0.07 -0.26 -2.13
N TYR A 36 0.12 0.32 -3.32
CA TYR A 36 -0.64 -0.14 -4.47
C TYR A 36 0.34 -0.40 -5.61
N CYS A 37 0.28 -1.62 -6.15
CA CYS A 37 1.02 -2.00 -7.35
C CYS A 37 0.09 -2.04 -8.55
N ILE A 38 0.59 -1.74 -9.74
CA ILE A 38 -0.17 -1.93 -10.98
C ILE A 38 -0.37 -3.44 -11.18
N LYS A 39 -1.63 -3.88 -11.34
CA LYS A 39 -1.98 -5.31 -11.42
C LYS A 39 -1.19 -6.02 -12.51
N GLY A 40 -0.63 -7.18 -12.16
CA GLY A 40 0.23 -7.96 -13.06
C GLY A 40 1.67 -7.44 -13.17
N THR A 41 2.04 -6.43 -12.38
CA THR A 41 3.43 -5.93 -12.28
C THR A 41 3.89 -5.84 -10.83
N THR A 42 5.17 -5.55 -10.64
CA THR A 42 5.75 -5.18 -9.33
C THR A 42 5.93 -3.67 -9.18
N THR A 43 5.45 -2.88 -10.14
CA THR A 43 5.60 -1.43 -10.16
C THR A 43 4.63 -0.79 -9.17
N VAL A 44 5.19 -0.06 -8.21
CA VAL A 44 4.43 0.70 -7.21
C VAL A 44 3.84 1.95 -7.89
N TYR A 45 2.55 2.18 -7.66
CA TYR A 45 1.81 3.27 -8.27
C TYR A 45 2.20 4.64 -7.70
N TYR A 46 2.41 4.74 -6.38
CA TYR A 46 2.85 5.98 -5.73
C TYR A 46 3.85 5.74 -4.59
N LYS A 47 4.72 6.74 -4.38
CA LYS A 47 5.69 6.79 -3.27
C LYS A 47 5.03 7.33 -2.01
N GLN A 48 5.55 6.98 -0.83
CA GLN A 48 5.11 7.57 0.44
C GLN A 48 6.13 8.57 0.97
N ASP A 49 5.68 9.68 1.58
CA ASP A 49 6.57 10.62 2.24
C ASP A 49 7.06 10.08 3.59
N CYS A 50 8.36 10.24 3.85
CA CYS A 50 8.89 10.02 5.18
C CYS A 50 8.29 11.06 6.14
N LYS A 51 7.70 10.60 7.25
CA LYS A 51 7.07 11.50 8.24
C LYS A 51 8.04 12.54 8.83
N ASN A 52 9.34 12.20 8.91
CA ASN A 52 10.37 13.06 9.50
C ASN A 52 10.96 14.05 8.48
N CYS A 53 11.25 13.60 7.25
CA CYS A 53 12.00 14.38 6.27
C CYS A 53 11.17 14.87 5.08
N LYS A 54 9.92 14.41 4.97
CA LYS A 54 9.02 14.65 3.83
C LYS A 54 9.59 14.25 2.46
N THR A 55 10.64 13.42 2.46
CA THR A 55 11.22 12.84 1.25
C THR A 55 10.38 11.69 0.75
N ALA A 56 10.06 11.68 -0.55
CA ALA A 56 9.35 10.59 -1.19
C ALA A 56 10.21 9.31 -1.22
N CYS A 57 9.70 8.25 -0.63
CA CYS A 57 10.38 6.96 -0.50
C CYS A 57 9.61 5.87 -1.26
N ASN A 58 10.35 5.06 -2.03
CA ASN A 58 9.84 3.81 -2.56
C ASN A 58 9.91 2.73 -1.47
N PRO A 59 8.97 1.77 -1.43
CA PRO A 59 9.16 0.60 -0.60
C PRO A 59 10.34 -0.20 -1.15
N TYR A 60 11.20 -0.71 -0.27
CA TYR A 60 12.31 -1.58 -0.65
C TYR A 60 11.87 -3.06 -0.69
N LYS A 61 10.77 -3.39 -0.03
CA LYS A 61 10.13 -4.72 -0.05
C LYS A 61 8.62 -4.53 -0.11
N VAL A 62 7.96 -5.35 -0.93
CA VAL A 62 6.50 -5.43 -0.99
C VAL A 62 6.08 -6.89 -0.81
N GLU A 63 5.04 -7.12 -0.03
CA GLU A 63 4.44 -8.42 0.24
C GLU A 63 2.93 -8.36 0.02
N ASP A 64 2.31 -9.51 -0.21
CA ASP A 64 0.85 -9.61 -0.21
C ASP A 64 0.30 -9.22 1.17
N VAL A 65 -0.77 -8.42 1.18
CA VAL A 65 -1.51 -8.17 2.43
C VAL A 65 -2.09 -9.50 2.89
N LYS A 66 -1.78 -9.93 4.11
CA LYS A 66 -2.35 -11.14 4.71
C LYS A 66 -3.59 -10.78 5.50
N CYS A 67 -4.58 -11.66 5.49
CA CYS A 67 -5.71 -11.60 6.39
C CYS A 67 -5.20 -11.82 7.82
N PRO A 68 -5.52 -10.94 8.79
CA PRO A 68 -5.09 -11.10 10.17
C PRO A 68 -5.70 -12.33 10.84
N MET A 69 -6.88 -12.79 10.37
CA MET A 69 -7.60 -13.91 10.96
C MET A 69 -7.10 -15.28 10.46
N CYS A 70 -6.92 -15.44 9.14
CA CYS A 70 -6.54 -16.73 8.56
C CYS A 70 -5.08 -16.81 8.07
N GLY A 71 -4.33 -15.71 8.11
CA GLY A 71 -2.93 -15.65 7.68
C GLY A 71 -2.69 -15.81 6.16
N LYS A 72 -3.74 -16.13 5.39
CA LYS A 72 -3.69 -16.24 3.93
C LYS A 72 -3.62 -14.86 3.27
N PRO A 73 -3.08 -14.74 2.05
CA PRO A 73 -3.17 -13.51 1.27
C PRO A 73 -4.63 -13.04 1.16
N ALA A 74 -4.88 -11.74 1.32
CA ALA A 74 -6.22 -11.15 1.31
C ALA A 74 -6.97 -11.48 0.01
N LYS A 75 -6.24 -11.60 -1.11
CA LYS A 75 -6.78 -12.04 -2.42
C LYS A 75 -7.31 -13.49 -2.43
N GLU A 76 -6.83 -14.33 -1.53
CA GLU A 76 -7.24 -15.74 -1.37
C GLU A 76 -8.20 -15.94 -0.20
N CYS A 77 -8.42 -14.90 0.59
CA CYS A 77 -9.35 -14.93 1.70
C CYS A 77 -10.77 -14.88 1.16
N GLN A 78 -11.52 -15.98 1.25
CA GLN A 78 -12.90 -16.09 0.76
C GLN A 78 -13.93 -15.35 1.63
N GLY A 79 -13.52 -14.36 2.43
CA GLY A 79 -14.41 -13.54 3.25
C GLY A 79 -15.10 -14.27 4.43
N MET A 80 -14.84 -15.57 4.61
CA MET A 80 -15.44 -16.37 5.71
C MET A 80 -14.70 -16.25 7.04
N CYS A 81 -13.62 -15.46 7.09
CA CYS A 81 -13.14 -14.99 8.37
C CYS A 81 -14.11 -13.91 8.84
N ASP A 82 -14.71 -14.13 10.00
CA ASP A 82 -15.51 -13.13 10.72
C ASP A 82 -14.63 -11.88 10.88
N HIS A 83 -14.93 -10.84 10.10
CA HIS A 83 -14.33 -9.55 10.28
C HIS A 83 -15.19 -8.89 11.37
N PRO A 84 -14.65 -8.48 12.52
CA PRO A 84 -15.36 -7.45 13.27
C PRO A 84 -15.44 -6.25 12.32
N ASP A 85 -16.63 -5.93 11.84
CA ASP A 85 -16.91 -4.67 11.17
C ASP A 85 -16.37 -3.57 12.09
N ASP A 86 -15.30 -2.91 11.64
CA ASP A 86 -14.70 -1.76 12.33
C ASP A 86 -15.68 -0.59 12.06
N ASP A 87 -16.57 -0.35 13.04
CA ASP A 87 -17.49 0.79 13.15
C ASP A 87 -16.75 2.14 13.27
#